data_AF-Q80UG7-F1
#
_entry.id   AF-Q80UG7-F1
#
_cell.length_a   1.000
_cell.length_b   1.000
_cell.length_c   1.000
_cell.angle_alpha   90.00
_cell.angle_beta   90.00
_cell.angle_gamma   90.00
#
_symmetry.space_group_name_H-M   'P 1'
#
loop_
_entity.id
_entity.type
_entity.pdbx_description
1 polymer ?
#
loop_
_entity_poly.entity_id
_entity_poly.type
_entity_poly.pdbx_seq_one_letter_code
_entity_poly.pdbx_strand_id
1 'polypeptide(L)'
;MATHLSHPQRRPLLRQAIKIRRRRVRDLQDPPPQATQEVQVQSHHFSPEERDLLYEEALYTVLHRLGQPEPNHVKEASELLSYLQEAFQVQPEEHQQMLRRVRELEKPVFCLKATVKQAKGILGKDVSGFSDPYCLLGIEQKVGVAEGSPVSRRRQKAVVKHTIPEEETHRTQVKSQTLNPVWDETFILYVALFQPPSISCSHLSPAPQGIRFF
;
A
#
# COMPACT_ATOMS: atom_id res chain seq x y z
N MET A 1 -11.05 -46.35 24.93
CA MET A 1 -9.95 -45.99 24.02
C MET A 1 -10.40 -44.83 23.16
N ALA A 2 -9.91 -43.62 23.43
CA ALA A 2 -10.22 -42.42 22.66
C ALA A 2 -8.91 -41.67 22.43
N THR A 3 -8.38 -41.75 21.21
CA THR A 3 -7.17 -41.04 20.80
C THR A 3 -7.56 -39.65 20.31
N HIS A 4 -7.23 -38.63 21.10
CA HIS A 4 -7.31 -37.23 20.70
C HIS A 4 -6.26 -36.96 19.63
N LEU A 5 -6.71 -36.71 18.39
CA LEU A 5 -5.89 -36.16 17.31
C LEU A 5 -5.70 -34.66 17.57
N SER A 6 -4.50 -34.31 18.02
CA SER A 6 -4.03 -32.93 18.19
C SER A 6 -3.81 -32.27 16.83
N HIS A 7 -4.61 -31.25 16.54
CA HIS A 7 -4.47 -30.40 15.36
C HIS A 7 -3.28 -29.43 15.57
N PRO A 8 -2.24 -29.41 14.72
CA PRO A 8 -1.15 -28.46 14.89
C PRO A 8 -1.61 -27.08 14.40
N GLN A 9 -1.83 -26.18 15.36
CA GLN A 9 -2.17 -24.78 15.14
C GLN A 9 -0.98 -24.08 14.45
N ARG A 10 -1.12 -23.84 13.14
CA ARG A 10 -0.14 -23.09 12.32
C ARG A 10 -0.03 -21.67 12.86
N ARG A 11 1.17 -21.30 13.31
CA ARG A 11 1.48 -19.93 13.75
C ARG A 11 1.58 -19.04 12.50
N PRO A 12 0.85 -17.92 12.42
CA PRO A 12 1.04 -16.97 11.33
C PRO A 12 2.47 -16.41 11.41
N LEU A 13 3.20 -16.45 10.31
CA LEU A 13 4.50 -15.81 10.20
C LEU A 13 4.29 -14.31 10.43
N LEU A 14 4.87 -13.81 11.51
CA LEU A 14 4.80 -12.40 11.89
C LEU A 14 5.40 -11.58 10.73
N ARG A 15 4.59 -10.75 10.08
CA ARG A 15 5.03 -9.84 9.01
C ARG A 15 6.07 -8.87 9.56
N GLN A 16 7.35 -9.20 9.45
CA GLN A 16 8.43 -8.31 9.85
C GLN A 16 8.64 -7.25 8.76
N ALA A 17 8.52 -5.98 9.14
CA ALA A 17 8.76 -4.86 8.24
C ALA A 17 10.24 -4.76 7.86
N ILE A 18 10.56 -4.95 6.57
CA ILE A 18 11.91 -4.75 6.04
C ILE A 18 12.17 -3.25 5.95
N LYS A 19 13.05 -2.73 6.81
CA LYS A 19 13.54 -1.34 6.71
C LYS A 19 14.59 -1.24 5.61
N ILE A 20 14.17 -0.86 4.40
CA ILE A 20 15.10 -0.54 3.31
C ILE A 20 15.79 0.79 3.64
N ARG A 21 17.03 0.70 4.14
CA ARG A 21 17.88 1.85 4.41
C ARG A 21 18.54 2.29 3.10
N ARG A 22 17.99 3.32 2.43
CA ARG A 22 18.64 3.92 1.25
C ARG A 22 20.00 4.51 1.67
N ARG A 23 21.09 3.83 1.27
CA ARG A 23 22.46 4.33 1.44
C ARG A 23 22.65 5.56 0.53
N ARG A 24 23.20 6.65 1.06
CA ARG A 24 23.51 7.85 0.26
C ARG A 24 24.72 7.57 -0.64
N VAL A 25 24.65 8.04 -1.88
CA VAL A 25 25.61 7.88 -3.00
C VAL A 25 26.86 8.76 -2.83
N ARG A 26 27.38 8.93 -1.62
CA ARG A 26 28.64 9.66 -1.43
C ARG A 26 29.55 8.80 -0.57
N ASP A 27 30.70 8.47 -1.14
CA ASP A 27 31.82 7.71 -0.56
C ASP A 27 31.95 6.26 -1.08
N LEU A 28 32.24 6.10 -2.38
CA LEU A 28 33.03 4.99 -2.91
C LEU A 28 33.92 5.54 -4.03
N GLN A 29 35.22 5.68 -3.75
CA GLN A 29 36.26 5.72 -4.77
C GLN A 29 36.48 4.27 -5.21
N ASP A 30 36.25 3.97 -6.48
CA ASP A 30 36.36 2.61 -7.02
C ASP A 30 37.85 2.17 -7.06
N PRO A 31 38.23 1.06 -6.40
CA PRO A 31 39.48 0.39 -6.69
C PRO A 31 39.41 -0.31 -8.07
N PRO A 32 40.55 -0.55 -8.74
CA PRO A 32 40.58 -1.07 -10.10
C PRO A 32 39.96 -2.47 -10.21
N PRO A 33 39.45 -2.86 -11.39
CA PRO A 33 38.69 -4.10 -11.57
C PRO A 33 39.60 -5.32 -11.39
N GLN A 34 39.54 -5.93 -10.21
CA GLN A 34 40.03 -7.29 -10.04
C GLN A 34 39.04 -8.25 -10.69
N ALA A 35 39.59 -9.21 -11.42
CA ALA A 35 38.89 -10.23 -12.19
C ALA A 35 37.65 -10.75 -11.46
N THR A 36 36.54 -10.80 -12.18
CA THR A 36 35.24 -11.33 -11.79
C THR A 36 35.42 -12.70 -11.16
N GLN A 37 35.50 -12.76 -9.82
CA GLN A 37 35.22 -14.00 -9.11
C GLN A 37 33.74 -14.24 -9.33
N GLU A 38 33.43 -15.27 -10.12
CA GLU A 38 32.10 -15.82 -10.24
C GLU A 38 31.55 -16.01 -8.83
N VAL A 39 30.58 -15.17 -8.45
CA VAL A 39 29.80 -15.39 -7.24
C VAL A 39 29.08 -16.70 -7.50
N GLN A 40 29.58 -17.80 -6.92
CA GLN A 40 28.86 -19.06 -6.85
C GLN A 40 27.52 -18.74 -6.18
N VAL A 41 26.47 -18.63 -7.00
CA VAL A 41 25.10 -18.54 -6.53
C VAL A 41 24.85 -19.88 -5.85
N GLN A 42 24.95 -19.90 -4.52
CA GLN A 42 24.46 -21.02 -3.74
C GLN A 42 23.02 -21.20 -4.17
N SER A 43 22.75 -22.29 -4.88
CA SER A 43 21.40 -22.66 -5.26
C SER A 43 20.67 -23.00 -3.96
N HIS A 44 20.09 -21.99 -3.32
CA HIS A 44 19.23 -22.15 -2.18
C HIS A 44 17.98 -22.88 -2.67
N HIS A 45 18.02 -24.21 -2.62
CA HIS A 45 16.89 -25.04 -2.96
C HIS A 45 15.92 -24.96 -1.79
N PHE A 46 14.81 -24.25 -1.98
CA PHE A 46 13.74 -24.17 -0.99
C PHE A 46 13.19 -25.57 -0.68
N SER A 47 12.78 -25.80 0.56
CA SER A 47 11.96 -26.96 0.89
C SER A 47 10.60 -26.86 0.17
N PRO A 48 9.88 -27.98 -0.03
CA PRO A 48 8.52 -27.94 -0.58
C PRO A 48 7.60 -26.97 0.19
N GLU A 49 7.66 -27.01 1.52
CA GLU A 49 6.86 -26.14 2.38
C GLU A 49 7.25 -24.66 2.24
N GLU A 50 8.54 -24.36 2.14
CA GLU A 50 9.02 -22.99 1.93
C GLU A 50 8.58 -22.45 0.56
N ARG A 51 8.62 -23.30 -0.48
CA ARG A 51 8.16 -22.96 -1.83
C ARG A 51 6.66 -22.64 -1.84
N ASP A 52 5.85 -23.45 -1.15
CA ASP A 52 4.40 -23.24 -1.07
C ASP A 52 4.06 -21.94 -0.32
N LEU A 53 4.78 -21.66 0.78
CA LEU A 53 4.65 -20.40 1.50
C LEU A 53 5.03 -19.19 0.63
N LEU A 54 6.13 -19.29 -0.12
CA LEU A 54 6.57 -18.24 -1.03
C LEU A 54 5.53 -17.98 -2.13
N TYR A 55 4.95 -19.04 -2.67
CA TYR A 55 3.92 -18.93 -3.69
C TYR A 55 2.63 -18.32 -3.13
N GLU A 56 2.17 -18.73 -1.95
CA GLU A 56 1.01 -18.15 -1.26
C GLU A 56 1.20 -16.62 -1.05
N GLU A 57 2.39 -16.19 -0.62
CA GLU A 57 2.70 -14.77 -0.46
C GLU A 57 2.83 -13.99 -1.78
N ALA A 58 3.34 -14.63 -2.84
CA ALA A 58 3.39 -14.02 -4.17
C ALA A 58 1.99 -13.76 -4.71
N LEU A 59 1.08 -14.75 -4.58
CA LEU A 59 -0.34 -14.60 -4.93
C LEU A 59 -0.98 -13.47 -4.12
N TYR A 60 -0.74 -13.42 -2.81
CA TYR A 60 -1.27 -12.38 -1.93
C TYR A 60 -0.81 -10.99 -2.37
N THR A 61 0.46 -10.86 -2.75
CA THR A 61 1.07 -9.60 -3.20
C THR A 61 0.47 -9.11 -4.51
N VAL A 62 0.21 -10.01 -5.46
CA VAL A 62 -0.45 -9.64 -6.72
C VAL A 62 -1.89 -9.20 -6.48
N LEU A 63 -2.64 -9.92 -5.64
CA LEU A 63 -4.04 -9.61 -5.34
C LEU A 63 -4.22 -8.28 -4.58
N HIS A 64 -3.26 -7.91 -3.73
CA HIS A 64 -3.34 -6.72 -2.89
C HIS A 64 -2.29 -5.67 -3.28
N ARG A 65 -2.02 -5.54 -4.59
CA ARG A 65 -1.06 -4.59 -5.13
C ARG A 65 -1.46 -3.15 -4.76
N LEU A 66 -0.46 -2.38 -4.34
CA LEU A 66 -0.58 -0.95 -4.07
C LEU A 66 -0.09 -0.10 -5.22
N GLY A 67 -0.80 1.00 -5.46
CA GLY A 67 -0.40 2.02 -6.43
C GLY A 67 -0.73 1.64 -7.87
N GLN A 68 -0.41 2.56 -8.78
CA GLN A 68 -0.60 2.38 -10.21
C GLN A 68 0.70 1.88 -10.84
N PRO A 69 0.69 0.79 -11.62
CA PRO A 69 1.84 0.38 -12.41
C PRO A 69 2.24 1.47 -13.41
N GLU A 70 3.55 1.64 -13.62
CA GLU A 70 4.05 2.51 -14.70
C GLU A 70 3.49 2.09 -16.06
N PRO A 71 3.44 3.00 -17.07
CA PRO A 71 2.83 2.72 -18.36
C PRO A 71 3.36 1.47 -19.07
N ASN A 72 4.63 1.12 -18.85
CA ASN A 72 5.31 -0.02 -19.47
C ASN A 72 5.26 -1.30 -18.62
N HIS A 73 4.57 -1.29 -17.48
CA HIS A 73 4.44 -2.44 -16.60
C HIS A 73 3.07 -3.12 -16.75
N VAL A 74 3.03 -4.41 -16.46
CA VAL A 74 1.82 -5.23 -16.47
C VAL A 74 0.80 -4.66 -15.47
N LYS A 75 -0.38 -4.32 -16.01
CA LYS A 75 -1.50 -3.76 -15.25
C LYS A 75 -2.45 -4.84 -14.74
N GLU A 76 -2.74 -5.82 -15.57
CA GLU A 76 -3.70 -6.88 -15.26
C GLU A 76 -3.15 -7.87 -14.24
N ALA A 77 -3.91 -8.11 -13.18
CA ALA A 77 -3.55 -9.08 -12.16
C ALA A 77 -3.52 -10.51 -12.72
N SER A 78 -4.40 -10.83 -13.68
CA SER A 78 -4.48 -12.15 -14.32
C SER A 78 -3.16 -12.55 -14.99
N GLU A 79 -2.54 -11.66 -15.75
CA GLU A 79 -1.26 -11.92 -16.43
C GLU A 79 -0.15 -12.26 -15.43
N LEU A 80 -0.12 -11.56 -14.29
CA LEU A 80 0.86 -11.80 -13.22
C LEU A 80 0.61 -13.12 -12.50
N LEU A 81 -0.66 -13.48 -12.29
CA LEU A 81 -1.03 -14.75 -11.70
C LEU A 81 -0.66 -15.92 -12.63
N SER A 82 -0.88 -15.79 -13.94
CA SER A 82 -0.44 -16.77 -14.94
C SER A 82 1.09 -16.90 -14.94
N TYR A 83 1.82 -15.79 -14.96
CA TYR A 83 3.27 -15.80 -14.88
C TYR A 83 3.78 -16.50 -13.61
N LEU A 84 3.17 -16.23 -12.44
CA LEU A 84 3.55 -16.90 -11.19
C LEU A 84 3.33 -18.41 -11.27
N GLN A 85 2.19 -18.85 -11.81
CA GLN A 85 1.89 -20.27 -11.97
C GLN A 85 2.94 -20.97 -12.84
N GLU A 86 3.32 -20.36 -13.97
CA GLU A 86 4.35 -20.88 -14.86
C GLU A 86 5.74 -20.90 -14.19
N ALA A 87 6.13 -19.81 -13.55
CA ALA A 87 7.44 -19.67 -12.92
C ALA A 87 7.66 -20.66 -11.76
N PHE A 88 6.62 -20.94 -10.97
CA PHE A 88 6.67 -21.90 -9.87
C PHE A 88 6.32 -23.34 -10.30
N GLN A 89 5.92 -23.53 -11.56
CA GLN A 89 5.51 -24.82 -12.13
C GLN A 89 4.40 -25.50 -11.31
N VAL A 90 3.42 -24.71 -10.89
CA VAL A 90 2.29 -25.18 -10.04
C VAL A 90 1.17 -25.71 -10.92
N GLN A 91 0.60 -26.85 -10.54
CA GLN A 91 -0.51 -27.45 -11.29
C GLN A 91 -1.76 -26.55 -11.26
N PRO A 92 -2.57 -26.50 -12.34
CA PRO A 92 -3.73 -25.61 -12.41
C PRO A 92 -4.69 -25.76 -11.22
N GLU A 93 -4.97 -26.99 -10.78
CA GLU A 93 -5.88 -27.28 -9.68
C GLU A 93 -5.34 -26.77 -8.34
N GLU A 94 -4.04 -26.96 -8.11
CA GLU A 94 -3.33 -26.49 -6.92
C GLU A 94 -3.29 -24.96 -6.88
N HIS A 95 -2.96 -24.31 -8.01
CA HIS A 95 -3.03 -22.85 -8.15
C HIS A 95 -4.42 -22.33 -7.79
N GLN A 96 -5.49 -22.93 -8.34
CA GLN A 96 -6.87 -22.50 -8.06
C GLN A 96 -7.27 -22.71 -6.59
N GLN A 97 -6.78 -23.76 -5.93
CA GLN A 97 -7.00 -23.98 -4.51
C GLN A 97 -6.29 -22.92 -3.66
N MET A 98 -5.00 -22.67 -3.93
CA MET A 98 -4.22 -21.67 -3.19
C MET A 98 -4.76 -20.26 -3.44
N LEU A 99 -5.11 -19.90 -4.67
CA LEU A 99 -5.67 -18.60 -5.00
C LEU A 99 -7.00 -18.34 -4.27
N ARG A 100 -7.88 -19.35 -4.16
CA ARG A 100 -9.12 -19.24 -3.36
C ARG A 100 -8.80 -18.97 -1.90
N ARG A 101 -7.89 -19.74 -1.30
CA ARG A 101 -7.46 -19.55 0.09
C ARG A 101 -6.89 -18.15 0.33
N VAL A 102 -6.05 -17.66 -0.58
CA VAL A 102 -5.44 -16.33 -0.46
C VAL A 102 -6.48 -15.21 -0.57
N ARG A 103 -7.52 -15.37 -1.41
CA ARG A 103 -8.63 -14.39 -1.53
C ARG A 103 -9.46 -14.28 -0.24
N GLU A 104 -9.51 -15.33 0.57
CA GLU A 104 -10.23 -15.36 1.85
C GLU A 104 -9.40 -14.77 3.00
N LEU A 105 -8.10 -14.50 2.80
CA LEU A 105 -7.26 -13.86 3.80
C LEU A 105 -7.66 -12.40 4.01
N GLU A 106 -7.39 -11.89 5.22
CA GLU A 106 -7.62 -10.49 5.55
C GLU A 106 -6.85 -9.55 4.61
N LYS A 107 -7.56 -8.54 4.11
CA LYS A 107 -6.96 -7.50 3.25
C LYS A 107 -5.96 -6.67 4.06
N PRO A 108 -4.86 -6.24 3.44
CA PRO A 108 -3.88 -5.42 4.13
C PRO A 108 -4.46 -4.04 4.45
N VAL A 109 -4.18 -3.56 5.67
CA VAL A 109 -4.45 -2.19 6.08
C VAL A 109 -3.28 -1.32 5.69
N PHE A 110 -3.56 -0.24 4.97
CA PHE A 110 -2.53 0.70 4.54
C PHE A 110 -2.59 1.97 5.37
N CYS A 111 -1.44 2.40 5.87
CA CYS A 111 -1.34 3.64 6.61
C CYS A 111 -0.06 4.40 6.27
N LEU A 112 -0.14 5.72 6.33
CA LEU A 112 0.98 6.62 6.25
C LEU A 112 1.37 7.06 7.66
N LYS A 113 2.58 6.70 8.09
CA LYS A 113 3.16 7.23 9.32
C LYS A 113 3.88 8.54 9.03
N ALA A 114 3.29 9.65 9.46
CA ALA A 114 3.82 10.99 9.24
C ALA A 114 4.32 11.60 10.56
N THR A 115 5.53 12.15 10.56
CA THR A 115 6.07 12.88 11.72
C THR A 115 6.20 14.36 11.38
N VAL A 116 5.50 15.21 12.11
CA VAL A 116 5.65 16.67 12.05
C VAL A 116 6.79 17.08 12.96
N LYS A 117 7.91 17.50 12.37
CA LYS A 117 9.12 17.87 13.11
C LYS A 117 9.06 19.29 13.63
N GLN A 118 9.29 20.26 12.76
CA GLN A 118 9.38 21.66 13.11
C GLN A 118 9.05 22.54 11.91
N ALA A 119 8.76 23.80 12.18
CA ALA A 119 8.81 24.88 11.18
C ALA A 119 9.83 25.93 11.64
N LYS A 120 10.34 26.73 10.70
CA LYS A 120 11.32 27.78 10.98
C LYS A 120 10.94 29.07 10.28
N GLY A 121 11.14 30.19 10.97
CA GLY A 121 10.86 31.52 10.43
C GLY A 121 9.44 31.70 9.93
N ILE A 122 8.44 31.11 10.61
CA ILE A 122 7.04 31.35 10.25
C ILE A 122 6.69 32.83 10.50
N LEU A 123 5.64 33.32 9.83
CA LEU A 123 5.22 34.70 9.98
C LEU A 123 4.60 34.94 11.36
N GLY A 124 5.06 35.98 12.05
CA GLY A 124 4.41 36.53 13.24
C GLY A 124 3.13 37.24 12.85
N LYS A 125 1.99 36.74 13.33
CA LYS A 125 0.66 37.29 13.01
C LYS A 125 0.10 38.16 14.12
N ASP A 126 0.61 38.01 15.34
CA ASP A 126 0.15 38.74 16.50
C ASP A 126 0.88 40.09 16.61
N VAL A 127 0.31 41.00 17.39
CA VAL A 127 0.91 42.33 17.67
C VAL A 127 2.28 42.23 18.35
N SER A 128 2.59 41.10 18.97
CA SER A 128 3.89 40.79 19.56
C SER A 128 4.98 40.50 18.52
N GLY A 129 4.61 40.32 17.25
CA GLY A 129 5.50 39.82 16.20
C GLY A 129 5.70 38.30 16.24
N PHE A 130 4.97 37.57 17.09
CA PHE A 130 4.97 36.11 17.18
C PHE A 130 3.64 35.50 16.71
N SER A 131 3.52 34.17 16.81
CA SER A 131 2.32 33.39 16.46
C SER A 131 2.20 32.18 17.39
N ASP A 132 1.00 31.58 17.44
CA ASP A 132 0.71 30.31 18.11
C ASP A 132 0.46 29.16 17.10
N PRO A 133 1.50 28.64 16.40
CA PRO A 133 1.31 27.68 15.30
C PRO A 133 0.89 26.26 15.72
N TYR A 134 0.13 25.62 14.83
CA TYR A 134 -0.16 24.18 14.80
C TYR A 134 -0.29 23.70 13.34
N CYS A 135 -0.22 22.38 13.12
CA CYS A 135 -0.45 21.74 11.83
C CYS A 135 -1.75 20.93 11.84
N LEU A 136 -2.36 20.85 10.66
CA LEU A 136 -3.44 19.92 10.34
C LEU A 136 -2.95 18.95 9.25
N LEU A 137 -3.26 17.66 9.39
CA LEU A 137 -2.86 16.60 8.48
C LEU A 137 -4.08 15.77 8.09
N GLY A 138 -4.26 15.53 6.79
CA GLY A 138 -5.27 14.64 6.27
C GLY A 138 -4.85 14.10 4.90
N ILE A 139 -5.48 13.02 4.46
CA ILE A 139 -5.26 12.45 3.12
C ILE A 139 -6.43 12.89 2.22
N GLU A 140 -6.13 13.68 1.20
CA GLU A 140 -7.14 14.07 0.21
C GLU A 140 -7.35 12.94 -0.81
N GLN A 141 -8.58 12.40 -0.86
CA GLN A 141 -8.97 11.45 -1.90
C GLN A 141 -9.46 12.25 -3.11
N LYS A 142 -8.68 12.27 -4.20
CA LYS A 142 -9.16 12.78 -5.49
C LYS A 142 -10.16 11.79 -6.07
N VAL A 143 -11.41 11.89 -5.67
CA VAL A 143 -12.51 11.21 -6.37
C VAL A 143 -12.56 11.84 -7.77
N GLY A 144 -12.40 11.02 -8.80
CA GLY A 144 -12.25 11.46 -10.18
C GLY A 144 -13.40 12.36 -10.62
N VAL A 145 -13.17 13.67 -10.59
CA VAL A 145 -13.95 14.61 -11.40
C VAL A 145 -13.38 14.49 -12.80
N ALA A 146 -14.24 14.08 -13.73
CA ALA A 146 -13.95 13.95 -15.15
C ALA A 146 -13.08 15.10 -15.67
N GLU A 147 -12.06 14.75 -16.46
CA GLU A 147 -11.23 15.68 -17.21
C GLU A 147 -12.13 16.63 -18.00
N GLY A 148 -12.20 17.90 -17.62
CA GLY A 148 -13.03 18.87 -18.35
C GLY A 148 -13.32 20.22 -17.71
N SER A 149 -12.85 20.53 -16.50
CA SER A 149 -13.10 21.85 -15.89
C SER A 149 -11.79 22.56 -15.50
N PRO A 150 -11.51 23.77 -16.03
CA PRO A 150 -10.35 24.55 -15.65
C PRO A 150 -10.62 25.22 -14.30
N VAL A 151 -10.57 24.45 -13.22
CA VAL A 151 -10.67 25.01 -11.87
C VAL A 151 -9.32 25.65 -11.53
N SER A 152 -9.24 26.93 -11.86
CA SER A 152 -8.34 27.95 -11.30
C SER A 152 -7.54 27.46 -10.10
N ARG A 153 -6.21 27.33 -10.26
CA ARG A 153 -5.21 27.20 -9.19
C ARG A 153 -5.15 28.48 -8.34
N ARG A 154 -6.28 28.89 -7.76
CA ARG A 154 -6.33 30.00 -6.81
C ARG A 154 -5.55 29.53 -5.60
N ARG A 155 -4.53 30.29 -5.16
CA ARG A 155 -3.85 30.08 -3.88
C ARG A 155 -4.91 29.91 -2.79
N GLN A 156 -5.21 28.66 -2.43
CA GLN A 156 -6.18 28.35 -1.40
C GLN A 156 -5.53 28.75 -0.07
N LYS A 157 -6.17 29.68 0.63
CA LYS A 157 -5.77 30.06 1.99
C LYS A 157 -5.75 28.78 2.84
N ALA A 158 -4.72 28.65 3.68
CA ALA A 158 -4.27 27.43 4.38
C ALA A 158 -5.25 26.77 5.37
N VAL A 159 -6.56 27.00 5.25
CA VAL A 159 -7.59 26.37 6.06
C VAL A 159 -8.73 26.01 5.11
N VAL A 160 -8.63 24.84 4.48
CA VAL A 160 -9.78 24.25 3.79
C VAL A 160 -10.43 23.25 4.76
N LYS A 161 -11.23 23.78 5.69
CA LYS A 161 -12.08 23.00 6.61
C LYS A 161 -13.14 22.13 5.90
N HIS A 162 -13.19 22.14 4.57
CA HIS A 162 -14.26 21.50 3.79
C HIS A 162 -13.78 20.47 2.76
N THR A 163 -12.48 20.14 2.73
CA THR A 163 -11.97 19.12 1.78
C THR A 163 -11.76 17.76 2.44
N ILE A 164 -11.55 17.72 3.76
CA ILE A 164 -11.35 16.49 4.52
C ILE A 164 -12.22 16.59 5.78
N PRO A 165 -13.08 15.60 6.07
CA PRO A 165 -13.89 15.57 7.29
C PRO A 165 -13.02 15.78 8.54
N GLU A 166 -13.56 16.46 9.54
CA GLU A 166 -12.85 16.73 10.80
C GLU A 166 -12.48 15.43 11.52
N GLU A 167 -13.26 14.36 11.32
CA GLU A 167 -12.97 13.03 11.89
C GLU A 167 -11.72 12.35 11.26
N GLU A 168 -11.32 12.74 10.05
CA GLU A 168 -10.15 12.18 9.34
C GLU A 168 -8.90 13.07 9.42
N THR A 169 -9.04 14.26 10.02
CA THR A 169 -7.96 15.25 10.13
C THR A 169 -7.25 15.15 11.47
N HIS A 170 -5.93 14.99 11.45
CA HIS A 170 -5.08 15.00 12.63
C HIS A 170 -4.54 16.40 12.89
N ARG A 171 -4.34 16.75 14.16
CA ARG A 171 -3.86 18.07 14.57
C ARG A 171 -2.69 17.95 15.54
N THR A 172 -1.67 18.80 15.36
CA THR A 172 -0.58 18.91 16.35
C THR A 172 -0.96 19.77 17.54
N GLN A 173 -0.16 19.69 18.60
CA GLN A 173 -0.23 20.69 19.66
C GLN A 173 0.02 22.09 19.11
N VAL A 174 -0.62 23.07 19.76
CA VAL A 174 -0.33 24.48 19.54
C VAL A 174 0.94 24.82 20.33
N LYS A 175 1.90 25.48 19.68
CA LYS A 175 3.10 26.01 20.34
C LYS A 175 2.93 27.51 20.48
N SER A 176 3.03 28.04 21.69
CA SER A 176 2.76 29.45 21.94
C SER A 176 3.93 30.36 21.54
N GLN A 177 3.61 31.55 21.06
CA GLN A 177 4.49 32.69 20.82
C GLN A 177 5.85 32.34 20.23
N THR A 178 5.85 31.62 19.10
CA THR A 178 7.09 31.18 18.45
C THR A 178 7.02 31.29 16.93
N LEU A 179 8.13 31.68 16.33
CA LEU A 179 8.34 31.63 14.88
C LEU A 179 9.07 30.35 14.44
N ASN A 180 9.49 29.51 15.39
CA ASN A 180 10.26 28.30 15.15
C ASN A 180 9.69 27.14 15.98
N PRO A 181 8.42 26.75 15.76
CA PRO A 181 7.80 25.67 16.53
C PRO A 181 8.48 24.33 16.26
N VAL A 182 8.71 23.56 17.33
CA VAL A 182 9.12 22.16 17.29
C VAL A 182 8.00 21.33 17.90
N TRP A 183 7.45 20.40 17.12
CA TRP A 183 6.36 19.51 17.54
C TRP A 183 6.87 18.12 17.89
N ASP A 184 7.63 17.52 16.97
CA ASP A 184 8.08 16.13 17.05
C ASP A 184 6.94 15.10 17.26
N GLU A 185 5.76 15.41 16.70
CA GLU A 185 4.56 14.59 16.83
C GLU A 185 4.41 13.63 15.65
N THR A 186 4.00 12.38 15.91
CA THR A 186 3.82 11.35 14.88
C THR A 186 2.36 10.90 14.82
N PHE A 187 1.83 10.84 13.59
CA PHE A 187 0.45 10.48 13.28
C PHE A 187 0.43 9.27 12.34
N ILE A 188 -0.63 8.46 12.44
CA ILE A 188 -0.89 7.33 11.56
C ILE A 188 -2.18 7.64 10.80
N LEU A 189 -2.06 7.88 9.50
CA LEU A 189 -3.18 8.20 8.62
C LEU A 189 -3.57 6.93 7.85
N TYR A 190 -4.77 6.42 8.04
CA TYR A 190 -5.24 5.23 7.32
C TYR A 190 -5.69 5.58 5.89
N VAL A 191 -5.31 4.76 4.93
CA VAL A 191 -5.72 4.88 3.52
C VAL A 191 -6.87 3.91 3.30
N ALA A 192 -8.10 4.43 3.17
CA ALA A 192 -9.22 3.63 2.74
C ALA A 192 -9.03 3.28 1.26
N LEU A 193 -8.69 2.03 0.95
CA LEU A 193 -8.72 1.56 -0.43
C LEU A 193 -10.18 1.26 -0.80
N PHE A 194 -10.67 1.95 -1.82
CA PHE A 194 -11.98 1.72 -2.41
C PHE A 194 -12.05 0.26 -2.85
N GLN A 195 -12.93 -0.53 -2.24
CA GLN A 195 -13.23 -1.85 -2.76
C GLN A 195 -14.15 -1.66 -3.98
N PRO A 196 -13.80 -2.16 -5.18
CA PRO A 196 -14.82 -2.30 -6.20
C PRO A 196 -15.94 -3.18 -5.62
N PRO A 197 -17.21 -2.87 -5.86
CA PRO A 197 -18.30 -3.72 -5.40
C PRO A 197 -18.02 -5.13 -5.92
N SER A 198 -17.95 -6.09 -5.02
CA SER A 198 -17.87 -7.50 -5.37
C SER A 198 -19.08 -7.79 -6.25
N ILE A 199 -18.88 -7.90 -7.56
CA ILE A 199 -19.90 -8.43 -8.45
C ILE A 199 -20.06 -9.88 -8.03
N SER A 200 -21.08 -10.15 -7.21
CA SER A 200 -21.57 -11.49 -7.01
C SER A 200 -22.11 -11.96 -8.36
N CYS A 201 -21.31 -12.74 -9.09
CA CYS A 201 -21.81 -13.55 -10.19
C CYS A 201 -22.74 -14.62 -9.60
N SER A 202 -23.95 -14.23 -9.23
CA SER A 202 -25.06 -15.17 -9.17
C SER A 202 -25.37 -15.59 -10.59
N HIS A 203 -25.15 -16.88 -10.85
CA HIS A 203 -25.66 -17.61 -12.00
C HIS A 203 -27.05 -17.12 -12.42
N LEU A 204 -27.17 -16.62 -13.65
CA LEU A 204 -28.42 -16.67 -14.38
C LEU A 204 -28.17 -17.43 -15.69
N SER A 205 -28.67 -18.65 -15.69
CA SER A 205 -28.86 -19.50 -16.87
C SER A 205 -29.69 -18.75 -17.92
N PRO A 206 -29.47 -18.98 -19.22
CA PRO A 206 -30.19 -18.27 -20.27
C PRO A 206 -31.59 -18.87 -20.45
N ALA A 207 -32.63 -18.05 -20.29
CA ALA A 207 -33.96 -18.35 -20.82
C ALA A 207 -34.15 -17.62 -22.16
N PRO A 208 -34.57 -18.32 -23.25
CA PRO A 208 -34.66 -17.73 -24.57
C PRO A 208 -36.09 -17.31 -24.89
N GLN A 209 -36.46 -16.05 -24.74
CA GLN A 209 -37.68 -15.44 -25.32
C GLN A 209 -37.36 -13.93 -25.42
N GLY A 210 -37.54 -13.19 -26.50
CA GLY A 210 -38.39 -13.30 -27.67
C GLY A 210 -38.41 -11.89 -28.28
N ILE A 211 -38.37 -11.82 -29.60
CA ILE A 211 -38.48 -10.60 -30.41
C ILE A 211 -39.70 -9.77 -29.97
N ARG A 212 -39.54 -8.45 -29.77
CA ARG A 212 -40.49 -7.43 -30.24
C ARG A 212 -39.79 -6.09 -30.50
N PHE A 213 -40.02 -5.59 -31.72
CA PHE A 213 -39.85 -4.21 -32.14
C PHE A 213 -40.90 -3.32 -31.46
N PHE A 214 -40.50 -2.11 -31.03
CA PHE A 214 -40.90 -0.82 -31.58
C PHE A 214 -39.89 0.23 -31.12
#